data_AF-A0A7C5DZ20-F1
#
_entry.id   AF-A0A7C5DZ20-F1
#
_cell.length_a   1.000
_cell.length_b   1.000
_cell.length_c   1.000
_cell.angle_alpha   90.00
_cell.angle_beta   90.00
_cell.angle_gamma   90.00
#
_symmetry.space_group_name_H-M   'P 1'
#
loop_
_entity.id
_entity.type
_entity.pdbx_description
1 polymer ?
#
loop_
_entity_poly.entity_id
_entity_poly.type
_entity_poly.pdbx_seq_one_letter_code
_entity_poly.pdbx_strand_id
1 'polypeptide(L)'
;MRKKILFLGLIFLLGLTMAVPRLIKAEAQPPTVSNDTETVNSLYQPDQEAVQGADLDENVTPDDLEIEKPRLLPTSPFYFLKEWTRRVRLFFTFNQANKLKLQSKFANEKLMEIKETIEKNKNQGAIEKAASAYQKQIDKVQEIAEKIKGNPKAKDEAKSFLEKWMRHQILHQKLLQELKKRVPPQTAEKIEETRNRHLKRFRDVMLKLEDKNKLPERLEKAVEGLRGSSFKEIKALEILKEIEDKTPKKDKKTIENARKRLLKRLQDRLEKIPEDKRGALKNYMEKVSENSPEGTKIIQEIINTPKLKNLEKEILKTEPERERETKTERERNNNKGRPSNKPAKTN
;
A
#
# COMPACT_ATOMS: atom_id res chain seq x y z
N MET A 1 -9.23 15.71 63.05
CA MET A 1 -9.55 16.93 62.28
C MET A 1 -10.02 16.54 60.88
N ARG A 2 -11.24 16.95 60.52
CA ARG A 2 -11.90 16.63 59.25
C ARG A 2 -11.38 17.55 58.14
N LYS A 3 -10.93 17.02 57.01
CA LYS A 3 -10.90 17.74 55.73
C LYS A 3 -11.62 16.91 54.68
N LYS A 4 -12.79 17.41 54.28
CA LYS A 4 -13.65 16.92 53.20
C LYS A 4 -13.05 17.41 51.87
N ILE A 5 -12.95 16.54 50.87
CA ILE A 5 -12.71 16.94 49.48
C ILE A 5 -13.97 16.57 48.70
N LEU A 6 -14.65 17.60 48.18
CA LEU A 6 -15.86 17.48 47.38
C LEU A 6 -15.56 16.83 46.02
N PHE A 7 -16.32 15.79 45.70
CA PHE A 7 -16.51 15.31 44.33
C PHE A 7 -17.73 16.03 43.74
N LEU A 8 -17.53 16.86 42.73
CA LEU A 8 -18.61 17.48 41.97
C LEU A 8 -18.82 16.63 40.69
N GLY A 9 -19.81 15.74 40.74
CA GLY A 9 -20.29 15.01 39.56
C GLY A 9 -21.26 15.89 38.76
N LEU A 10 -20.94 16.12 37.49
CA LEU A 10 -21.83 16.82 36.56
C LEU A 10 -22.61 15.78 35.75
N ILE A 11 -23.89 15.61 36.12
CA ILE A 11 -24.88 14.82 35.39
C ILE A 11 -25.46 15.72 34.31
N PHE A 12 -25.26 15.38 33.03
CA PHE A 12 -25.98 16.01 31.92
C PHE A 12 -27.09 15.06 31.47
N LEU A 13 -28.31 15.38 31.89
CA LEU A 13 -29.55 14.76 31.42
C LEU A 13 -30.12 15.67 30.33
N LEU A 14 -30.20 15.20 29.09
CA LEU A 14 -30.95 15.87 28.04
C LEU A 14 -31.73 14.82 27.24
N GLY A 15 -33.01 14.73 27.56
CA GLY A 15 -34.00 14.04 26.75
C GLY A 15 -34.32 14.86 25.51
N LEU A 16 -34.29 14.22 24.35
CA LEU A 16 -34.82 14.77 23.12
C LEU A 16 -35.75 13.71 22.51
N THR A 17 -37.05 13.96 22.63
CA THR A 17 -38.12 13.21 21.97
C THR A 17 -38.14 13.60 20.49
N MET A 18 -37.86 12.67 19.59
CA MET A 18 -38.16 12.84 18.17
C MET A 18 -39.22 11.83 17.74
N ALA A 19 -40.34 12.37 17.27
CA ALA A 19 -41.42 11.67 16.61
C ALA A 19 -40.91 11.00 15.32
N VAL A 20 -41.31 9.76 15.09
CA VAL A 20 -41.00 9.01 13.87
C VAL A 20 -42.18 9.14 12.89
N PRO A 21 -42.05 9.86 11.77
CA PRO A 21 -43.03 9.78 10.70
C PRO A 21 -42.86 8.45 9.93
N ARG A 22 -43.99 7.75 9.78
CA ARG A 22 -44.13 6.53 8.97
C ARG A 22 -43.78 6.81 7.50
N LEU A 23 -42.84 6.06 6.94
CA LEU A 23 -42.58 6.07 5.50
C LEU A 23 -43.61 5.19 4.79
N ILE A 24 -44.30 5.82 3.84
CA ILE A 24 -45.22 5.22 2.88
C ILE A 24 -44.41 4.39 1.88
N LYS A 25 -44.80 3.13 1.71
CA LYS A 25 -44.25 2.22 0.70
C LYS A 25 -44.87 2.58 -0.66
N ALA A 26 -44.11 3.25 -1.51
CA ALA A 26 -44.49 3.47 -2.91
C ALA A 26 -44.12 2.22 -3.73
N GLU A 27 -45.14 1.64 -4.34
CA GLU A 27 -45.09 0.49 -5.24
C GLU A 27 -44.70 0.97 -6.64
N ALA A 28 -43.55 0.51 -7.15
CA ALA A 28 -43.09 0.82 -8.49
C ALA A 28 -43.51 -0.30 -9.45
N GLN A 29 -44.32 0.05 -10.44
CA GLN A 29 -44.67 -0.77 -11.60
C GLN A 29 -43.43 -1.03 -12.47
N PRO A 30 -43.32 -2.21 -13.12
CA PRO A 30 -42.20 -2.50 -14.03
C PRO A 30 -42.42 -1.81 -15.38
N PRO A 31 -41.40 -1.14 -15.96
CA PRO A 31 -41.48 -0.75 -17.36
C PRO A 31 -41.18 -1.95 -18.26
N THR A 32 -42.12 -2.21 -19.16
CA THR A 32 -41.99 -2.97 -20.39
C THR A 32 -40.81 -2.47 -21.22
N VAL A 33 -39.93 -3.38 -21.66
CA VAL A 33 -38.88 -3.10 -22.65
C VAL A 33 -39.11 -3.98 -23.87
N SER A 34 -39.43 -3.32 -24.97
CA SER A 34 -39.46 -3.84 -26.34
C SER A 34 -38.04 -4.03 -26.87
N ASN A 35 -37.84 -5.11 -27.61
CA ASN A 35 -36.60 -5.41 -28.33
C ASN A 35 -36.42 -4.52 -29.57
N ASP A 36 -35.18 -4.57 -30.07
CA ASP A 36 -34.69 -4.23 -31.41
C ASP A 36 -34.00 -2.86 -31.54
N THR A 37 -32.66 -2.86 -31.40
CA THR A 37 -31.79 -2.70 -32.58
C THR A 37 -30.32 -3.01 -32.24
N GLU A 38 -29.72 -3.77 -33.14
CA GLU A 38 -28.29 -4.06 -33.22
C GLU A 38 -27.45 -2.78 -33.27
N THR A 39 -26.41 -2.70 -32.45
CA THR A 39 -25.21 -1.93 -32.77
C THR A 39 -23.99 -2.67 -32.24
N VAL A 40 -23.20 -3.16 -33.18
CA VAL A 40 -21.87 -3.72 -32.99
C VAL A 40 -20.97 -2.62 -32.42
N ASN A 41 -20.67 -2.69 -31.13
CA ASN A 41 -19.57 -1.94 -30.53
C ASN A 41 -18.86 -2.83 -29.51
N SER A 42 -17.91 -3.61 -30.02
CA SER A 42 -16.97 -4.41 -29.23
C SER A 42 -16.01 -3.47 -28.50
N LEU A 43 -16.46 -2.97 -27.35
CA LEU A 43 -15.66 -2.21 -26.41
C LEU A 43 -14.74 -3.16 -25.65
N TYR A 44 -13.44 -2.98 -25.88
CA TYR A 44 -12.36 -3.42 -25.02
C TYR A 44 -12.68 -3.00 -23.57
N GLN A 45 -13.14 -3.93 -22.74
CA GLN A 45 -13.19 -3.73 -21.29
C GLN A 45 -11.92 -4.35 -20.72
N PRO A 46 -10.93 -3.57 -20.26
CA PRO A 46 -9.80 -4.15 -19.55
C PRO A 46 -10.32 -4.94 -18.35
N ASP A 47 -9.75 -6.13 -18.11
CA ASP A 47 -10.07 -6.99 -16.98
C ASP A 47 -10.16 -6.15 -15.68
N GLN A 48 -11.38 -6.00 -15.16
CA GLN A 48 -11.69 -5.15 -14.00
C GLN A 48 -10.84 -5.50 -12.77
N GLU A 49 -10.47 -6.77 -12.59
CA GLU A 49 -9.58 -7.24 -11.51
C GLU A 49 -8.19 -6.59 -11.55
N ALA A 50 -7.68 -6.30 -12.76
CA ALA A 50 -6.33 -5.83 -12.95
C ALA A 50 -6.17 -4.32 -12.74
N VAL A 51 -7.14 -3.54 -13.24
CA VAL A 51 -7.24 -2.10 -13.00
C VAL A 51 -7.44 -1.83 -11.51
N GLN A 52 -8.26 -2.65 -10.84
CA GLN A 52 -8.46 -2.58 -9.40
C GLN A 52 -7.18 -2.95 -8.62
N GLY A 53 -6.37 -3.91 -9.08
CA GLY A 53 -5.18 -4.36 -8.35
C GLY A 53 -4.12 -3.29 -8.08
N ALA A 54 -3.73 -2.53 -9.10
CA ALA A 54 -2.76 -1.43 -8.94
C ALA A 54 -3.33 -0.28 -8.09
N ASP A 55 -4.60 0.06 -8.28
CA ASP A 55 -5.28 1.10 -7.50
C ASP A 55 -5.47 0.70 -6.03
N LEU A 56 -5.71 -0.59 -5.77
CA LEU A 56 -5.74 -1.17 -4.41
C LEU A 56 -4.37 -1.04 -3.74
N ASP A 57 -3.28 -1.23 -4.48
CA ASP A 57 -1.95 -1.03 -3.92
C ASP A 57 -1.62 0.45 -3.72
N GLU A 58 -2.21 1.38 -4.45
CA GLU A 58 -1.99 2.82 -4.26
C GLU A 58 -2.84 3.39 -3.11
N ASN A 59 -4.01 2.82 -2.79
CA ASN A 59 -4.92 3.38 -1.78
C ASN A 59 -4.70 2.84 -0.35
N VAL A 60 -3.88 3.53 0.43
CA VAL A 60 -3.68 3.23 1.87
C VAL A 60 -4.80 3.82 2.74
N THR A 61 -5.40 2.99 3.61
CA THR A 61 -6.50 3.35 4.53
C THR A 61 -6.04 3.42 6.00
N PRO A 62 -6.84 4.02 6.92
CA PRO A 62 -6.55 3.98 8.36
C PRO A 62 -6.42 2.56 8.92
N ASP A 63 -7.21 1.61 8.42
CA ASP A 63 -7.23 0.23 8.90
C ASP A 63 -5.95 -0.51 8.53
N ASP A 64 -5.34 -0.20 7.37
CA ASP A 64 -4.04 -0.77 6.98
C ASP A 64 -2.91 -0.32 7.91
N LEU A 65 -3.09 0.82 8.57
CA LEU A 65 -2.17 1.39 9.56
C LEU A 65 -2.58 1.09 11.01
N GLU A 66 -3.64 0.31 11.21
CA GLU A 66 -4.21 -0.07 12.51
C GLU A 66 -4.51 1.16 13.40
N ILE A 67 -5.10 2.20 12.80
CA ILE A 67 -5.53 3.41 13.48
C ILE A 67 -6.97 3.77 13.12
N GLU A 68 -7.60 4.59 13.95
CA GLU A 68 -8.89 5.19 13.62
C GLU A 68 -8.72 6.33 12.62
N LYS A 69 -9.77 6.56 11.81
CA LYS A 69 -9.85 7.71 10.91
C LYS A 69 -9.68 9.03 11.69
N PRO A 70 -8.77 9.94 11.28
CA PRO A 70 -8.58 11.21 11.98
C PRO A 70 -9.85 12.09 11.96
N ARG A 71 -10.41 12.37 13.14
CA ARG A 71 -11.55 13.29 13.30
C ARG A 71 -11.13 14.76 13.38
N LEU A 72 -9.96 15.02 13.94
CA LEU A 72 -9.40 16.37 14.14
C LEU A 72 -8.15 16.56 13.28
N LEU A 73 -8.18 17.60 12.44
CA LEU A 73 -7.10 18.00 11.53
C LEU A 73 -6.24 19.13 12.12
N PRO A 74 -4.99 19.31 11.66
CA PRO A 74 -4.07 20.35 12.14
C PRO A 74 -4.55 21.81 12.00
N THR A 75 -5.57 22.04 11.18
CA THR A 75 -6.23 23.34 10.97
C THR A 75 -7.39 23.59 11.92
N SER A 76 -7.84 22.57 12.67
CA SER A 76 -8.92 22.73 13.65
C SER A 76 -8.47 23.57 14.86
N PRO A 77 -9.31 24.48 15.38
CA PRO A 77 -8.99 25.28 16.56
C PRO A 77 -8.76 24.42 17.81
N PHE A 78 -9.34 23.22 17.88
CA PHE A 78 -9.20 22.30 19.01
C PHE A 78 -8.05 21.28 18.84
N TYR A 79 -7.22 21.41 17.79
CA TYR A 79 -6.13 20.47 17.54
C TYR A 79 -5.09 20.45 18.68
N PHE A 80 -4.94 21.56 19.42
CA PHE A 80 -4.05 21.62 20.58
C PHE A 80 -4.40 20.59 21.66
N LEU A 81 -5.69 20.24 21.81
CA LEU A 81 -6.14 19.24 22.78
C LEU A 81 -5.68 17.83 22.35
N LYS A 82 -5.72 17.53 21.05
CA LYS A 82 -5.16 16.30 20.48
C LYS A 82 -3.67 16.20 20.77
N GLU A 83 -2.92 17.27 20.53
CA GLU A 83 -1.47 17.29 20.82
C GLU A 83 -1.17 17.20 22.33
N TRP A 84 -2.01 17.81 23.18
CA TRP A 84 -1.88 17.71 24.64
C TRP A 84 -2.11 16.28 25.13
N THR A 85 -3.19 15.62 24.72
CA THR A 85 -3.46 14.21 25.08
C THR A 85 -2.34 13.28 24.62
N ARG A 86 -1.79 13.49 23.42
CA ARG A 86 -0.61 12.76 22.91
C ARG A 86 0.60 12.94 23.84
N ARG A 87 0.87 14.17 24.29
CA ARG A 87 1.96 14.47 25.23
C ARG A 87 1.75 13.81 26.60
N VAL A 88 0.55 13.89 27.16
CA VAL A 88 0.19 13.23 28.43
C VAL A 88 0.43 11.73 28.33
N ARG A 89 -0.09 11.08 27.28
CA ARG A 89 0.11 9.64 27.07
C ARG A 89 1.59 9.27 26.95
N LEU A 90 2.40 10.08 26.25
CA LEU A 90 3.84 9.87 26.14
C LEU A 90 4.58 10.04 27.48
N PHE A 91 4.17 11.01 28.30
CA PHE A 91 4.77 11.26 29.61
C PHE A 91 4.66 10.02 30.51
N PHE A 92 3.50 9.37 30.53
CA PHE A 92 3.25 8.15 31.30
C PHE A 92 3.73 6.85 30.64
N THR A 93 4.24 6.89 29.40
CA THR A 93 4.78 5.70 28.72
C THR A 93 6.28 5.59 29.02
N PHE A 94 6.69 4.99 30.13
CA PHE A 94 8.12 5.02 30.52
C PHE A 94 9.03 4.13 29.66
N ASN A 95 8.53 2.96 29.25
CA ASN A 95 9.29 1.97 28.49
C ASN A 95 9.61 2.45 27.06
N GLN A 96 10.87 2.34 26.62
CA GLN A 96 11.32 2.87 25.32
C GLN A 96 10.69 2.13 24.13
N ALA A 97 10.55 0.80 24.19
CA ALA A 97 9.88 0.04 23.14
C ALA A 97 8.40 0.44 23.01
N ASN A 98 7.71 0.70 24.13
CA ASN A 98 6.35 1.22 24.13
C ASN A 98 6.28 2.67 23.65
N LYS A 99 7.29 3.51 23.96
CA LYS A 99 7.40 4.85 23.35
C LYS A 99 7.55 4.76 21.84
N LEU A 100 8.35 3.82 21.31
CA LEU A 100 8.51 3.63 19.87
C LEU A 100 7.18 3.28 19.19
N LYS A 101 6.45 2.31 19.78
CA LYS A 101 5.11 1.92 19.34
C LYS A 101 4.16 3.12 19.31
N LEU A 102 4.15 3.90 20.38
CA LEU A 102 3.26 5.05 20.52
C LEU A 102 3.60 6.19 19.55
N GLN A 103 4.88 6.54 19.41
CA GLN A 103 5.32 7.57 18.46
C GLN A 103 5.05 7.16 17.02
N SER A 104 5.17 5.85 16.72
CA SER A 104 4.85 5.30 15.41
C SER A 104 3.35 5.38 15.13
N LYS A 105 2.49 5.07 16.12
CA LYS A 105 1.03 5.28 16.00
C LYS A 105 0.69 6.74 15.70
N PHE A 106 1.34 7.70 16.37
CA PHE A 106 1.12 9.11 16.08
C PHE A 106 1.61 9.52 14.68
N ALA A 107 2.68 8.88 14.17
CA ALA A 107 3.12 9.11 12.79
C ALA A 107 2.07 8.62 11.79
N ASN A 108 1.50 7.43 12.00
CA ASN A 108 0.39 6.90 11.20
C ASN A 108 -0.80 7.88 11.19
N GLU A 109 -1.22 8.35 12.37
CA GLU A 109 -2.31 9.32 12.50
C GLU A 109 -2.02 10.62 11.76
N LYS A 110 -0.80 11.15 11.86
CA LYS A 110 -0.42 12.39 11.18
C LYS A 110 -0.29 12.24 9.67
N LEU A 111 0.11 11.07 9.18
CA LEU A 111 0.08 10.81 7.74
C LEU A 111 -1.36 10.83 7.21
N MET A 112 -2.29 10.20 7.94
CA MET A 112 -3.70 10.25 7.58
C MET A 112 -4.29 11.66 7.69
N GLU A 113 -3.80 12.50 8.62
CA GLU A 113 -4.14 13.92 8.66
C GLU A 113 -3.69 14.66 7.38
N ILE A 114 -2.57 14.30 6.75
CA ILE A 114 -2.16 14.85 5.44
C ILE A 114 -3.18 14.44 4.37
N LYS A 115 -3.49 13.13 4.27
CA LYS A 115 -4.47 12.60 3.30
C LYS A 115 -5.80 13.34 3.40
N GLU A 116 -6.37 13.41 4.60
CA GLU A 116 -7.64 14.10 4.85
C GLU A 116 -7.59 15.62 4.57
N THR A 117 -6.43 16.25 4.76
CA THR A 117 -6.27 17.68 4.47
C THR A 117 -6.28 17.93 2.96
N ILE A 118 -5.65 17.05 2.19
CA ILE A 118 -5.65 17.09 0.71
C ILE A 118 -7.05 16.77 0.17
N GLU A 119 -7.69 15.71 0.66
CA GLU A 119 -9.05 15.30 0.22
C GLU A 119 -10.12 16.36 0.50
N LYS A 120 -9.94 17.16 1.56
CA LYS A 120 -10.83 18.31 1.86
C LYS A 120 -10.47 19.58 1.12
N ASN A 121 -9.61 19.51 0.10
CA ASN A 121 -9.16 20.63 -0.72
C ASN A 121 -8.74 21.86 0.11
N LYS A 122 -8.03 21.62 1.22
CA LYS A 122 -7.51 22.73 2.03
C LYS A 122 -6.36 23.40 1.29
N ASN A 123 -6.13 24.68 1.61
CA ASN A 123 -5.08 25.45 0.97
C ASN A 123 -3.67 24.87 1.21
N GLN A 124 -2.71 25.30 0.39
CA GLN A 124 -1.32 24.87 0.45
C GLN A 124 -0.74 24.95 1.88
N GLY A 125 -0.92 26.06 2.59
CA GLY A 125 -0.39 26.23 3.95
C GLY A 125 -0.91 25.18 4.95
N ALA A 126 -2.15 24.72 4.81
CA ALA A 126 -2.69 23.63 5.62
C ALA A 126 -2.00 22.29 5.34
N ILE A 127 -1.78 21.98 4.06
CA ILE A 127 -1.10 20.75 3.62
C ILE A 127 0.35 20.75 4.11
N GLU A 128 1.06 21.88 3.93
CA GLU A 128 2.44 22.04 4.40
C GLU A 128 2.57 21.92 5.92
N LYS A 129 1.60 22.46 6.67
CA LYS A 129 1.53 22.31 8.14
C LYS A 129 1.33 20.86 8.54
N ALA A 130 0.46 20.11 7.85
CA ALA A 130 0.24 18.69 8.10
C ALA A 130 1.50 17.87 7.78
N ALA A 131 2.14 18.12 6.63
CA ALA A 131 3.38 17.50 6.22
C ALA A 131 4.51 17.75 7.22
N SER A 132 4.67 18.99 7.67
CA SER A 132 5.66 19.38 8.68
C SER A 132 5.39 18.73 10.04
N ALA A 133 4.12 18.60 10.44
CA ALA A 133 3.74 17.92 11.67
C ALA A 133 4.10 16.42 11.62
N TYR A 134 3.84 15.77 10.49
CA TYR A 134 4.23 14.39 10.24
C TYR A 134 5.76 14.21 10.26
N GLN A 135 6.50 15.08 9.57
CA GLN A 135 7.96 15.09 9.56
C GLN A 135 8.54 15.14 10.99
N LYS A 136 8.08 16.07 11.82
CA LYS A 136 8.49 16.19 13.23
C LYS A 136 8.20 14.92 14.02
N GLN A 137 7.11 14.23 13.69
CA GLN A 137 6.73 12.99 14.37
C GLN A 137 7.63 11.82 13.98
N ILE A 138 8.04 11.73 12.71
CA ILE A 138 9.02 10.74 12.26
C ILE A 138 10.41 10.99 12.87
N ASP A 139 10.82 12.23 13.12
CA ASP A 139 12.08 12.48 13.86
C ASP A 139 12.01 11.95 15.28
N LYS A 140 10.88 12.14 15.98
CA LYS A 140 10.69 11.58 17.32
C LYS A 140 10.78 10.05 17.32
N VAL A 141 10.26 9.38 16.28
CA VAL A 141 10.44 7.93 16.10
C VAL A 141 11.93 7.59 16.01
N GLN A 142 12.69 8.36 15.22
CA GLN A 142 14.13 8.18 15.09
C GLN A 142 14.88 8.42 16.40
N GLU A 143 14.55 9.47 17.14
CA GLU A 143 15.16 9.78 18.45
C GLU A 143 14.93 8.65 19.47
N ILE A 144 13.73 8.06 19.50
CA ILE A 144 13.47 6.90 20.36
C ILE A 144 14.26 5.68 19.88
N ALA A 145 14.38 5.47 18.57
CA ALA A 145 15.19 4.37 18.03
C ALA A 145 16.67 4.49 18.45
N GLU A 146 17.24 5.70 18.50
CA GLU A 146 18.60 5.90 19.01
C GLU A 146 18.72 5.51 20.48
N LYS A 147 17.73 5.87 21.31
CA LYS A 147 17.69 5.49 22.73
C LYS A 147 17.58 3.97 22.91
N ILE A 148 16.80 3.29 22.06
CA ILE A 148 16.65 1.84 22.09
C ILE A 148 17.94 1.15 21.65
N LYS A 149 18.62 1.65 20.62
CA LYS A 149 19.86 1.06 20.09
C LYS A 149 20.92 0.85 21.19
N GLY A 150 21.05 1.79 22.13
CA GLY A 150 21.98 1.71 23.25
C GLY A 150 21.50 0.87 24.44
N ASN A 151 20.33 0.24 24.37
CA ASN A 151 19.73 -0.51 25.47
C ASN A 151 19.28 -1.90 24.97
N PRO A 152 20.06 -2.98 25.24
CA PRO A 152 19.75 -4.33 24.77
C PRO A 152 18.34 -4.81 25.16
N LYS A 153 17.92 -4.59 26.41
CA LYS A 153 16.58 -4.96 26.89
C LYS A 153 15.48 -4.26 26.08
N ALA A 154 15.61 -2.95 25.88
CA ALA A 154 14.65 -2.20 25.08
C ALA A 154 14.65 -2.63 23.60
N LYS A 155 15.82 -3.00 23.07
CA LYS A 155 15.96 -3.53 21.70
C LYS A 155 15.21 -4.85 21.57
N ASP A 156 15.38 -5.75 22.53
CA ASP A 156 14.70 -7.05 22.55
C ASP A 156 13.18 -6.90 22.65
N GLU A 157 12.69 -6.03 23.53
CA GLU A 157 11.25 -5.73 23.66
C GLU A 157 10.67 -5.10 22.37
N ALA A 158 11.46 -4.31 21.64
CA ALA A 158 11.06 -3.68 20.38
C ALA A 158 10.99 -4.67 19.21
N LYS A 159 11.74 -5.79 19.24
CA LYS A 159 11.80 -6.76 18.11
C LYS A 159 10.43 -7.26 17.67
N SER A 160 9.51 -7.49 18.62
CA SER A 160 8.14 -7.93 18.34
C SER A 160 7.34 -6.92 17.49
N PHE A 161 7.72 -5.64 17.53
CA PHE A 161 7.04 -4.57 16.83
C PHE A 161 7.65 -4.22 15.47
N LEU A 162 8.93 -4.58 15.24
CA LEU A 162 9.67 -4.11 14.06
C LEU A 162 9.04 -4.55 12.74
N GLU A 163 8.45 -5.74 12.67
CA GLU A 163 7.79 -6.23 11.44
C GLU A 163 6.59 -5.36 11.07
N LYS A 164 5.67 -5.15 12.03
CA LYS A 164 4.54 -4.23 11.87
C LYS A 164 4.99 -2.81 11.55
N TRP A 165 6.04 -2.34 12.24
CA TRP A 165 6.58 -1.01 11.99
C TRP A 165 7.10 -0.84 10.56
N MET A 166 7.87 -1.80 10.05
CA MET A 166 8.35 -1.82 8.66
C MET A 166 7.19 -1.84 7.66
N ARG A 167 6.17 -2.66 7.92
CA ARG A 167 4.94 -2.71 7.11
C ARG A 167 4.30 -1.33 7.01
N HIS A 168 4.11 -0.64 8.14
CA HIS A 168 3.58 0.71 8.15
C HIS A 168 4.48 1.72 7.43
N GLN A 169 5.81 1.60 7.53
CA GLN A 169 6.72 2.50 6.82
C GLN A 169 6.68 2.32 5.31
N ILE A 170 6.45 1.10 4.81
CA ILE A 170 6.21 0.84 3.39
C ILE A 170 4.90 1.53 2.96
N LEU A 171 3.82 1.35 3.72
CA LEU A 171 2.53 2.00 3.46
C LEU A 171 2.64 3.54 3.48
N HIS A 172 3.43 4.09 4.40
CA HIS A 172 3.67 5.52 4.46
C HIS A 172 4.35 6.06 3.20
N GLN A 173 5.38 5.36 2.71
CA GLN A 173 6.07 5.74 1.47
C GLN A 173 5.12 5.70 0.27
N LYS A 174 4.31 4.62 0.17
CA LYS A 174 3.27 4.48 -0.87
C LYS A 174 2.28 5.65 -0.84
N LEU A 175 1.73 5.95 0.34
CA LEU A 175 0.74 7.03 0.47
C LEU A 175 1.33 8.40 0.16
N LEU A 176 2.57 8.70 0.59
CA LEU A 176 3.20 9.98 0.27
C LEU A 176 3.45 10.15 -1.24
N GLN A 177 3.82 9.07 -1.95
CA GLN A 177 3.96 9.07 -3.41
C GLN A 177 2.61 9.37 -4.09
N GLU A 178 1.52 8.79 -3.60
CA GLU A 178 0.17 9.05 -4.15
C GLU A 178 -0.35 10.45 -3.83
N LEU A 179 -0.15 10.94 -2.61
CA LEU A 179 -0.60 12.27 -2.22
C LEU A 179 0.09 13.37 -3.02
N LYS A 180 1.35 13.15 -3.43
CA LYS A 180 2.08 14.08 -4.30
C LYS A 180 1.38 14.28 -5.65
N LYS A 181 0.77 13.24 -6.23
CA LYS A 181 0.06 13.32 -7.51
C LYS A 181 -1.23 14.14 -7.44
N ARG A 182 -1.75 14.37 -6.22
CA ARG A 182 -3.06 14.99 -5.96
C ARG A 182 -2.98 16.45 -5.54
N VAL A 183 -1.80 17.06 -5.60
CA VAL A 183 -1.57 18.44 -5.15
C VAL A 183 -0.90 19.27 -6.24
N PRO A 184 -1.06 20.61 -6.22
CA PRO A 184 -0.37 21.49 -7.18
C PRO A 184 1.16 21.36 -7.10
N PRO A 185 1.92 21.70 -8.17
CA PRO A 185 3.38 21.50 -8.23
C PRO A 185 4.17 22.04 -7.04
N GLN A 186 3.82 23.23 -6.54
CA GLN A 186 4.48 23.85 -5.37
C GLN A 186 4.28 23.01 -4.09
N THR A 187 3.07 22.47 -3.88
CA THR A 187 2.80 21.60 -2.73
C THR A 187 3.38 20.20 -2.94
N ALA A 188 3.44 19.74 -4.20
CA ALA A 188 4.02 18.44 -4.56
C ALA A 188 5.51 18.37 -4.16
N GLU A 189 6.26 19.46 -4.31
CA GLU A 189 7.64 19.56 -3.83
C GLU A 189 7.73 19.33 -2.31
N LYS A 190 6.82 19.94 -1.53
CA LYS A 190 6.83 19.73 -0.06
C LYS A 190 6.51 18.30 0.34
N ILE A 191 5.58 17.65 -0.36
CA ILE A 191 5.26 16.24 -0.14
C ILE A 191 6.45 15.36 -0.54
N GLU A 192 7.13 15.68 -1.64
CA GLU A 192 8.35 14.98 -2.09
C GLU A 192 9.50 15.11 -1.07
N GLU A 193 9.75 16.30 -0.52
CA GLU A 193 10.71 16.48 0.58
C GLU A 193 10.35 15.60 1.79
N THR A 194 9.05 15.57 2.13
CA THR A 194 8.51 14.78 3.24
C THR A 194 8.74 13.28 3.02
N ARG A 195 8.48 12.80 1.81
CA ARG A 195 8.74 11.43 1.36
C ARG A 195 10.23 11.09 1.44
N ASN A 196 11.09 11.94 0.89
CA ASN A 196 12.54 11.72 0.93
C ASN A 196 13.11 11.65 2.35
N ARG A 197 12.64 12.58 3.21
CA ARG A 197 13.01 12.60 4.62
C ARG A 197 12.49 11.37 5.35
N HIS A 198 11.24 10.98 5.11
CA HIS A 198 10.73 9.70 5.61
C HIS A 198 11.65 8.56 5.20
N LEU A 199 11.94 8.41 3.91
CA LEU A 199 12.68 7.25 3.41
C LEU A 199 14.04 7.09 4.10
N LYS A 200 14.75 8.22 4.30
CA LYS A 200 15.98 8.29 5.08
C LYS A 200 15.78 7.81 6.52
N ARG A 201 14.70 8.23 7.17
CA ARG A 201 14.38 7.87 8.57
C ARG A 201 13.97 6.41 8.71
N PHE A 202 13.20 5.89 7.75
CA PHE A 202 12.84 4.48 7.66
C PHE A 202 14.11 3.62 7.60
N ARG A 203 14.99 3.90 6.63
CA ARG A 203 16.30 3.25 6.53
C ARG A 203 17.09 3.32 7.82
N ASP A 204 17.23 4.51 8.38
CA ASP A 204 18.07 4.75 9.56
C ASP A 204 17.55 3.98 10.79
N VAL A 205 16.24 3.98 11.05
CA VAL A 205 15.65 3.25 12.19
C VAL A 205 15.74 1.75 11.98
N MET A 206 15.45 1.27 10.77
CA MET A 206 15.54 -0.13 10.40
C MET A 206 16.95 -0.71 10.63
N LEU A 207 17.98 -0.03 10.13
CA LEU A 207 19.38 -0.46 10.28
C LEU A 207 19.91 -0.36 11.73
N LYS A 208 19.29 0.47 12.58
CA LYS A 208 19.68 0.62 13.98
C LYS A 208 19.04 -0.42 14.88
N LEU A 209 17.77 -0.72 14.65
CA LEU A 209 16.99 -1.57 15.53
C LEU A 209 17.04 -3.05 15.15
N GLU A 210 17.28 -3.37 13.89
CA GLU A 210 17.36 -4.75 13.43
C GLU A 210 18.81 -5.23 13.22
N ASP A 211 19.03 -6.51 13.49
CA ASP A 211 20.29 -7.16 13.20
C ASP A 211 20.44 -7.35 11.68
N LYS A 212 21.60 -6.98 11.11
CA LYS A 212 21.82 -6.99 9.65
C LYS A 212 21.49 -8.33 8.98
N ASN A 213 21.71 -9.44 9.69
CA ASN A 213 21.44 -10.79 9.18
C ASN A 213 19.95 -11.17 9.21
N LYS A 214 19.17 -10.58 10.12
CA LYS A 214 17.73 -10.81 10.27
C LYS A 214 16.87 -9.84 9.46
N LEU A 215 17.46 -8.72 9.06
CA LEU A 215 16.76 -7.68 8.32
C LEU A 215 16.10 -8.19 7.01
N PRO A 216 16.78 -8.99 6.16
CA PRO A 216 16.16 -9.55 4.97
C PRO A 216 14.86 -10.33 5.26
N GLU A 217 14.90 -11.23 6.24
CA GLU A 217 13.74 -12.05 6.61
C GLU A 217 12.61 -11.18 7.18
N ARG A 218 12.92 -10.19 8.01
CA ARG A 218 11.87 -9.34 8.59
C ARG A 218 11.20 -8.44 7.56
N LEU A 219 11.96 -7.89 6.62
CA LEU A 219 11.39 -7.11 5.52
C LEU A 219 10.49 -7.97 4.65
N GLU A 220 10.89 -9.21 4.37
CA GLU A 220 10.06 -10.18 3.64
C GLU A 220 8.71 -10.38 4.34
N LYS A 221 8.72 -10.71 5.64
CA LYS A 221 7.49 -10.87 6.43
C LYS A 221 6.64 -9.60 6.48
N ALA A 222 7.27 -8.44 6.61
CA ALA A 222 6.58 -7.16 6.61
C ALA A 222 5.85 -6.90 5.27
N VAL A 223 6.46 -7.29 4.15
CA VAL A 223 5.86 -7.18 2.81
C VAL A 223 4.76 -8.22 2.62
N GLU A 224 4.95 -9.46 3.04
CA GLU A 224 3.93 -10.51 2.98
C GLU A 224 2.64 -10.10 3.71
N GLY A 225 2.81 -9.47 4.88
CA GLY A 225 1.72 -8.99 5.72
C GLY A 225 1.03 -7.71 5.22
N LEU A 226 1.47 -7.11 4.10
CA LEU A 226 0.75 -5.99 3.49
C LEU A 226 -0.62 -6.46 2.97
N ARG A 227 -1.64 -5.65 3.20
CA ARG A 227 -2.89 -5.74 2.44
C ARG A 227 -2.67 -5.12 1.05
N GLY A 228 -3.37 -5.62 0.05
CA GLY A 228 -3.23 -5.16 -1.33
C GLY A 228 -3.43 -6.28 -2.33
N SER A 229 -2.99 -6.03 -3.56
CA SER A 229 -3.09 -6.97 -4.67
C SER A 229 -2.18 -8.19 -4.48
N SER A 230 -2.37 -9.18 -5.35
CA SER A 230 -1.45 -10.33 -5.48
C SER A 230 -0.03 -9.94 -5.94
N PHE A 231 0.21 -8.68 -6.30
CA PHE A 231 1.46 -8.16 -6.85
C PHE A 231 2.10 -7.04 -6.00
N LYS A 232 1.58 -6.80 -4.80
CA LYS A 232 2.02 -5.76 -3.84
C LYS A 232 3.53 -5.72 -3.58
N GLU A 233 4.22 -6.84 -3.76
CA GLU A 233 5.67 -6.99 -3.64
C GLU A 233 6.43 -6.12 -4.64
N ILE A 234 5.86 -5.85 -5.83
CA ILE A 234 6.48 -5.00 -6.86
C ILE A 234 6.67 -3.58 -6.32
N LYS A 235 5.63 -2.99 -5.72
CA LYS A 235 5.73 -1.68 -5.06
C LYS A 235 6.67 -1.68 -3.87
N ALA A 236 6.72 -2.77 -3.10
CA ALA A 236 7.70 -2.89 -2.03
C ALA A 236 9.15 -2.93 -2.56
N LEU A 237 9.40 -3.63 -3.66
CA LEU A 237 10.71 -3.68 -4.32
C LEU A 237 11.14 -2.32 -4.86
N GLU A 238 10.21 -1.55 -5.44
CA GLU A 238 10.44 -0.15 -5.86
C GLU A 238 10.96 0.70 -4.68
N ILE A 239 10.26 0.65 -3.55
CA ILE A 239 10.64 1.38 -2.33
C ILE A 239 11.98 0.92 -1.78
N LEU A 240 12.23 -0.40 -1.74
CA LEU A 240 13.50 -0.94 -1.27
C LEU A 240 14.67 -0.55 -2.18
N LYS A 241 14.44 -0.46 -3.50
CA LYS A 241 15.45 0.03 -4.45
C LYS A 241 15.77 1.51 -4.21
N GLU A 242 14.75 2.31 -3.98
CA GLU A 242 14.93 3.73 -3.65
C GLU A 242 15.73 3.91 -2.34
N ILE A 243 15.44 3.08 -1.32
CA ILE A 243 16.24 3.04 -0.08
C ILE A 243 17.67 2.63 -0.40
N GLU A 244 17.87 1.57 -1.17
CA GLU A 244 19.19 1.03 -1.54
C GLU A 244 20.05 2.11 -2.21
N ASP A 245 19.49 2.84 -3.17
CA ASP A 245 20.20 3.86 -3.94
C ASP A 245 20.59 5.07 -3.10
N LYS A 246 19.77 5.42 -2.12
CA LYS A 246 20.05 6.51 -1.17
C LYS A 246 20.86 6.04 0.05
N THR A 247 21.24 4.76 0.13
CA THR A 247 22.00 4.19 1.25
C THR A 247 23.51 4.28 1.01
N PRO A 248 24.30 4.77 1.99
CA PRO A 248 25.77 4.76 1.88
C PRO A 248 26.35 3.36 1.66
N LYS A 249 27.46 3.27 0.91
CA LYS A 249 28.09 1.99 0.49
C LYS A 249 28.21 0.94 1.61
N LYS A 250 28.56 1.35 2.83
CA LYS A 250 28.77 0.47 4.00
C LYS A 250 27.52 -0.33 4.41
N ASP A 251 26.32 0.22 4.21
CA ASP A 251 25.05 -0.39 4.62
C ASP A 251 24.21 -0.84 3.40
N LYS A 252 24.63 -0.44 2.19
CA LYS A 252 23.94 -0.75 0.93
C LYS A 252 23.74 -2.26 0.74
N LYS A 253 24.77 -3.06 1.01
CA LYS A 253 24.74 -4.54 0.85
C LYS A 253 23.63 -5.21 1.67
N THR A 254 23.32 -4.69 2.87
CA THR A 254 22.26 -5.27 3.70
C THR A 254 20.88 -5.05 3.09
N ILE A 255 20.63 -3.85 2.55
CA ILE A 255 19.36 -3.52 1.86
C ILE A 255 19.27 -4.29 0.53
N GLU A 256 20.36 -4.35 -0.22
CA GLU A 256 20.46 -5.09 -1.47
C GLU A 256 20.14 -6.58 -1.27
N ASN A 257 20.68 -7.21 -0.22
CA ASN A 257 20.38 -8.60 0.11
C ASN A 257 18.88 -8.81 0.43
N ALA A 258 18.27 -7.89 1.18
CA ALA A 258 16.84 -7.95 1.48
C ALA A 258 16.00 -7.83 0.19
N ARG A 259 16.34 -6.87 -0.68
CA ARG A 259 15.67 -6.67 -1.96
C ARG A 259 15.82 -7.88 -2.88
N LYS A 260 17.03 -8.43 -3.03
CA LYS A 260 17.30 -9.62 -3.85
C LYS A 260 16.53 -10.85 -3.37
N ARG A 261 16.42 -11.03 -2.05
CA ARG A 261 15.64 -12.13 -1.45
C ARG A 261 14.15 -11.99 -1.80
N LEU A 262 13.59 -10.79 -1.63
CA LEU A 262 12.20 -10.52 -1.99
C LEU A 262 11.96 -10.67 -3.51
N LEU A 263 12.87 -10.18 -4.34
CA LEU A 263 12.80 -10.30 -5.80
C LEU A 263 12.78 -11.77 -6.22
N LYS A 264 13.70 -12.59 -5.69
CA LYS A 264 13.74 -14.02 -5.99
C LYS A 264 12.44 -14.72 -5.63
N ARG A 265 11.89 -14.46 -4.43
CA ARG A 265 10.61 -15.05 -4.02
C ARG A 265 9.45 -14.61 -4.91
N LEU A 266 9.42 -13.33 -5.30
CA LEU A 266 8.42 -12.84 -6.24
C LEU A 266 8.55 -13.58 -7.58
N GLN A 267 9.77 -13.70 -8.12
CA GLN A 267 10.02 -14.42 -9.37
C GLN A 267 9.56 -15.89 -9.27
N ASP A 268 9.94 -16.59 -8.21
CA ASP A 268 9.53 -17.99 -7.98
C ASP A 268 7.99 -18.14 -7.90
N ARG A 269 7.27 -17.12 -7.40
CA ARG A 269 5.80 -17.11 -7.36
C ARG A 269 5.21 -16.79 -8.74
N LEU A 270 5.76 -15.81 -9.46
CA LEU A 270 5.30 -15.42 -10.79
C LEU A 270 5.55 -16.52 -11.82
N GLU A 271 6.59 -17.34 -11.66
CA GLU A 271 6.84 -18.53 -12.50
C GLU A 271 5.69 -19.55 -12.42
N LYS A 272 4.96 -19.56 -11.31
CA LYS A 272 3.86 -20.50 -11.04
C LYS A 272 2.50 -19.83 -11.18
N ILE A 273 2.45 -18.62 -11.74
CA ILE A 273 1.19 -17.90 -11.86
C ILE A 273 0.25 -18.61 -12.85
N PRO A 274 -1.02 -18.84 -12.47
CA PRO A 274 -2.02 -19.37 -13.40
C PRO A 274 -2.18 -18.50 -14.65
N GLU A 275 -2.45 -19.12 -15.80
CA GLU A 275 -2.64 -18.43 -17.09
C GLU A 275 -3.69 -17.31 -17.02
N ASP A 276 -4.81 -17.56 -16.34
CA ASP A 276 -5.91 -16.62 -16.15
C ASP A 276 -5.52 -15.37 -15.33
N LYS A 277 -4.42 -15.44 -14.55
CA LYS A 277 -3.90 -14.31 -13.76
C LYS A 277 -2.76 -13.55 -14.45
N ARG A 278 -2.30 -14.01 -15.61
CA ARG A 278 -1.21 -13.35 -16.37
C ARG A 278 -1.65 -12.04 -17.01
N GLY A 279 -2.90 -11.93 -17.46
CA GLY A 279 -3.48 -10.67 -17.92
C GLY A 279 -3.48 -9.62 -16.80
N ALA A 280 -3.89 -10.01 -15.59
CA ALA A 280 -3.85 -9.14 -14.42
C ALA A 280 -2.44 -8.68 -14.05
N LEU A 281 -1.45 -9.58 -14.12
CA LEU A 281 -0.04 -9.25 -13.90
C LEU A 281 0.48 -8.24 -14.92
N LYS A 282 0.14 -8.41 -16.21
CA LYS A 282 0.52 -7.51 -17.29
C LYS A 282 0.07 -6.09 -17.01
N ASN A 283 -1.24 -5.91 -16.83
CA ASN A 283 -1.85 -4.59 -16.68
C ASN A 283 -1.31 -3.91 -15.41
N TYR A 284 -1.06 -4.70 -14.35
CA TYR A 284 -0.41 -4.20 -13.14
C TYR A 284 1.01 -3.68 -13.43
N MET A 285 1.84 -4.45 -14.15
CA MET A 285 3.20 -4.05 -14.51
C MET A 285 3.21 -2.82 -15.43
N GLU A 286 2.29 -2.73 -16.38
CA GLU A 286 2.13 -1.55 -17.26
C GLU A 286 1.82 -0.31 -16.42
N LYS A 287 0.81 -0.38 -15.55
CA LYS A 287 0.43 0.74 -14.68
C LYS A 287 1.54 1.17 -13.72
N VAL A 288 2.30 0.21 -13.17
CA VAL A 288 3.49 0.51 -12.36
C VAL A 288 4.56 1.24 -13.17
N SER A 289 4.79 0.81 -14.41
CA SER A 289 5.80 1.41 -15.31
C SER A 289 5.42 2.83 -15.74
N GLU A 290 4.15 3.08 -16.02
CA GLU A 290 3.63 4.41 -16.35
C GLU A 290 3.82 5.40 -15.19
N ASN A 291 3.62 4.92 -13.95
CA ASN A 291 3.62 5.77 -12.77
C ASN A 291 5.00 5.97 -12.13
N SER A 292 6.02 5.19 -12.51
CA SER A 292 7.32 5.19 -11.81
C SER A 292 8.49 4.68 -12.66
N PRO A 293 9.53 5.51 -12.92
CA PRO A 293 10.78 5.07 -13.53
C PRO A 293 11.50 3.97 -12.73
N GLU A 294 11.45 4.02 -11.40
CA GLU A 294 11.95 2.96 -10.54
C GLU A 294 11.12 1.69 -10.70
N GLY A 295 9.80 1.81 -10.87
CA GLY A 295 8.89 0.72 -11.19
C GLY A 295 9.30 -0.03 -12.46
N THR A 296 9.60 0.70 -13.54
CA THR A 296 10.09 0.12 -14.80
C THR A 296 11.37 -0.69 -14.60
N LYS A 297 12.33 -0.18 -13.83
CA LYS A 297 13.59 -0.90 -13.53
C LYS A 297 13.32 -2.20 -12.77
N ILE A 298 12.42 -2.16 -11.77
CA ILE A 298 12.04 -3.34 -11.02
C ILE A 298 11.37 -4.38 -11.91
N ILE A 299 10.48 -3.96 -12.81
CA ILE A 299 9.82 -4.86 -13.75
C ILE A 299 10.85 -5.51 -14.67
N GLN A 300 11.81 -4.76 -15.19
CA GLN A 300 12.90 -5.33 -15.98
C GLN A 300 13.72 -6.35 -15.19
N GLU A 301 14.02 -6.08 -13.91
CA GLU A 301 14.70 -7.04 -13.04
C GLU A 301 13.86 -8.30 -12.79
N ILE A 302 12.54 -8.17 -12.67
CA ILE A 302 11.61 -9.29 -12.51
C ILE A 302 11.64 -10.19 -13.75
N ILE A 303 11.43 -9.62 -14.95
CA ILE A 303 11.33 -10.38 -16.21
C ILE A 303 12.67 -10.90 -16.73
N ASN A 304 13.80 -10.39 -16.24
CA ASN A 304 15.14 -10.78 -16.70
C ASN A 304 15.58 -12.21 -16.33
N THR A 305 14.73 -13.05 -15.72
CA THR A 305 15.03 -14.47 -15.52
C THR A 305 14.60 -15.30 -16.73
N PRO A 306 15.37 -16.34 -17.14
CA PRO A 306 15.05 -17.15 -18.32
C PRO A 306 13.62 -17.71 -18.34
N LYS A 307 13.07 -18.03 -17.17
CA LYS A 307 11.73 -18.57 -17.02
C LYS A 307 10.62 -17.51 -17.15
N LEU A 308 10.86 -16.28 -16.69
CA LEU A 308 9.92 -15.16 -16.82
C LEU A 308 10.06 -14.43 -18.16
N LYS A 309 11.17 -14.56 -18.88
CA LYS A 309 11.29 -14.11 -20.29
C LYS A 309 10.32 -14.86 -21.23
N ASN A 310 10.00 -16.11 -20.93
CA ASN A 310 8.98 -16.86 -21.67
C ASN A 310 7.58 -16.34 -21.30
N LEU A 311 7.36 -16.07 -20.02
CA LEU A 311 6.15 -15.43 -19.52
C LEU A 311 5.95 -14.03 -20.14
N GLU A 312 7.03 -13.26 -20.33
CA GLU A 312 7.03 -11.97 -21.02
C GLU A 312 6.54 -12.12 -22.47
N LYS A 313 7.00 -13.12 -23.21
CA LYS A 313 6.49 -13.41 -24.56
C LYS A 313 5.00 -13.79 -24.54
N GLU A 314 4.55 -14.55 -23.55
CA GLU A 314 3.14 -14.94 -23.40
C GLU A 314 2.24 -13.79 -22.92
N ILE A 315 2.77 -12.90 -22.08
CA ILE A 315 2.12 -11.69 -21.55
C ILE A 315 2.06 -10.59 -22.63
N LEU A 316 3.14 -10.36 -23.38
CA LEU A 316 3.24 -9.34 -24.43
C LEU A 316 2.66 -9.79 -25.78
N LYS A 317 2.30 -11.06 -25.97
CA LYS A 317 1.43 -11.48 -27.09
C LYS A 317 0.20 -10.57 -27.11
N THR A 318 0.01 -9.88 -28.23
CA THR A 318 -1.17 -9.05 -28.46
C THR A 318 -2.40 -9.95 -28.52
N GLU A 319 -3.57 -9.48 -28.05
CA GLU A 319 -4.85 -10.23 -28.14
C GLU A 319 -5.09 -10.95 -29.48
N PRO A 320 -4.84 -10.33 -30.65
CA PRO A 320 -4.99 -11.02 -31.94
C PRO A 320 -4.10 -12.26 -32.11
N GLU A 321 -2.97 -12.35 -31.41
CA GLU A 321 -2.07 -13.53 -31.49
C GLU A 321 -2.56 -14.68 -30.61
N ARG A 322 -3.16 -14.40 -29.45
CA ARG A 322 -3.73 -15.43 -28.56
C ARG A 322 -4.99 -16.07 -29.16
N GLU A 323 -5.82 -15.28 -29.84
CA GLU A 323 -7.00 -15.78 -30.56
C GLU A 323 -6.63 -16.66 -31.75
N ARG A 324 -5.53 -16.34 -32.45
CA ARG A 324 -5.01 -17.15 -33.56
C ARG A 324 -4.47 -18.49 -33.09
N GLU A 325 -3.70 -18.52 -32.00
CA GLU A 325 -3.17 -19.76 -31.45
C GLU A 325 -4.28 -20.68 -30.91
N THR A 326 -5.25 -20.13 -30.18
CA THR A 326 -6.40 -20.90 -29.67
C THR A 326 -7.31 -21.44 -30.78
N LYS A 327 -7.53 -20.69 -31.87
CA LYS A 327 -8.20 -21.21 -33.08
C LYS A 327 -7.41 -22.33 -33.74
N THR A 328 -6.10 -22.15 -33.92
CA THR A 328 -5.22 -23.14 -34.56
C THR A 328 -5.15 -24.44 -33.76
N GLU A 329 -5.16 -24.35 -32.43
CA GLU A 329 -5.12 -25.51 -31.54
C GLU A 329 -6.46 -26.27 -31.47
N ARG A 330 -7.59 -25.54 -31.52
CA ARG A 330 -8.93 -26.13 -31.69
C ARG A 330 -9.08 -26.85 -33.04
N GLU A 331 -8.56 -26.27 -34.12
CA GLU A 331 -8.58 -26.89 -35.45
C GLU A 331 -7.71 -28.16 -35.50
N ARG A 332 -6.52 -28.14 -34.88
CA ARG A 332 -5.65 -29.33 -34.78
C ARG A 332 -6.29 -30.46 -33.97
N ASN A 333 -6.99 -30.14 -32.89
CA ASN A 333 -7.68 -31.14 -32.08
C ASN A 333 -8.93 -31.70 -32.78
N ASN A 334 -9.68 -30.88 -33.51
CA ASN A 334 -10.79 -31.35 -34.34
C ASN A 334 -10.32 -32.24 -35.50
N ASN A 335 -9.13 -31.99 -36.07
CA ASN A 335 -8.62 -32.79 -37.18
C ASN A 335 -8.02 -34.14 -36.73
N LYS A 336 -7.61 -34.29 -35.46
CA LYS A 336 -7.20 -35.58 -34.88
C LYS A 336 -8.36 -36.53 -34.57
N GLY A 337 -9.59 -36.02 -34.52
CA GLY A 337 -10.81 -36.81 -34.29
C GLY A 337 -11.49 -37.34 -35.56
N ARG A 338 -11.02 -36.97 -36.76
CA ARG A 338 -11.57 -37.49 -38.02
C ARG A 338 -10.92 -38.84 -38.36
N PRO A 339 -11.66 -39.96 -38.40
CA PRO A 339 -11.10 -41.22 -38.86
C PRO A 339 -10.64 -41.06 -40.32
N SER A 340 -9.38 -41.38 -40.57
CA SER A 340 -8.77 -41.39 -41.90
C SER A 340 -9.55 -42.34 -42.80
N ASN A 341 -10.41 -41.79 -43.67
CA ASN A 341 -11.10 -42.57 -44.68
C ASN A 341 -10.07 -42.96 -45.75
N LYS A 342 -9.41 -44.12 -45.55
CA LYS A 342 -8.56 -44.72 -46.58
C LYS A 342 -9.45 -45.07 -47.77
N PRO A 343 -9.15 -44.59 -48.99
CA PRO A 343 -9.90 -45.00 -50.16
C PRO A 343 -9.68 -46.50 -50.38
N ALA A 344 -10.78 -47.22 -50.56
CA ALA A 344 -10.77 -48.63 -50.92
C ALA A 344 -9.98 -48.81 -52.22
N LYS A 345 -8.95 -49.67 -52.17
CA LYS A 345 -8.26 -50.13 -53.37
C LYS A 345 -9.23 -51.02 -54.15
N THR A 346 -9.68 -50.55 -55.30
CA THR A 346 -10.18 -51.40 -56.38
C THR A 346 -9.02 -51.75 -57.30
N ASN A 347 -8.63 -53.02 -57.28
CA ASN A 347 -8.31 -53.83 -58.46
C ASN A 347 -8.32 -55.30 -58.06
#